data_AF-A0A9Q3FHT1-F1
#
_entry.id   AF-A0A9Q3FHT1-F1
#
_cell.length_a   1.000
_cell.length_b   1.000
_cell.length_c   1.000
_cell.angle_alpha   90.00
_cell.angle_beta   90.00
_cell.angle_gamma   90.00
#
_symmetry.space_group_name_H-M   'P 1'
#
loop_
_entity.id
_entity.type
_entity.pdbx_description
1 polymer ?
#
loop_
_entity_poly.entity_id
_entity_poly.type
_entity_poly.pdbx_seq_one_letter_code
_entity_poly.pdbx_strand_id
1 'polypeptide(L)'
;MSDLSIKYIIALLSKLGICQWAPDLNDKSNTLYIEACRISTIQMFCQIAISGAYEYINLNFQYLYNIELLTKVYNPYVHWYVAQQYKKEIKEPGTYAKEKERKAVLQYRLRLKDVCYKAGIAQGFPKQYLKLVAEPDAYSDDEYDPISKRWMIKKIKF
;
A
#
# COMPACT_ATOMS: atom_id res chain seq x y z
N MET A 1 -10.82 10.04 -1.06
CA MET A 1 -10.35 11.45 -0.96
C MET A 1 -11.27 12.31 -1.79
N SER A 2 -11.67 13.48 -1.29
CA SER A 2 -12.52 14.41 -2.03
C SER A 2 -11.68 15.25 -3.01
N ASP A 3 -12.31 15.73 -4.09
CA ASP A 3 -11.70 16.65 -5.07
C ASP A 3 -11.19 17.95 -4.39
N LEU A 4 -11.88 18.38 -3.34
CA LEU A 4 -11.49 19.54 -2.53
C LEU A 4 -10.15 19.32 -1.81
N SER A 5 -9.91 18.14 -1.23
CA SER A 5 -8.63 17.82 -0.57
C SER A 5 -7.46 17.86 -1.56
N ILE A 6 -7.68 17.40 -2.79
CA ILE A 6 -6.65 17.41 -3.85
C ILE A 6 -6.32 18.85 -4.25
N LYS A 7 -7.34 19.68 -4.52
CA LYS A 7 -7.15 21.11 -4.82
C LYS A 7 -6.43 21.86 -3.70
N TYR A 8 -6.74 21.52 -2.45
CA TYR A 8 -6.06 22.08 -1.29
C TYR A 8 -4.57 21.70 -1.23
N ILE A 9 -4.23 20.42 -1.44
CA ILE A 9 -2.84 19.95 -1.51
C ILE A 9 -2.06 20.73 -2.57
N ILE A 10 -2.63 20.84 -3.78
CA ILE A 10 -1.99 21.53 -4.90
C ILE A 10 -1.78 23.02 -4.57
N ALA A 11 -2.79 23.70 -4.02
CA ALA A 11 -2.67 25.11 -3.63
C ALA A 11 -1.59 25.31 -2.55
N LEU A 12 -1.50 24.41 -1.57
CA LEU A 12 -0.51 24.49 -0.49
C LEU A 12 0.91 24.22 -1.00
N LEU A 13 1.10 23.22 -1.87
CA LEU A 13 2.36 22.98 -2.56
C LEU A 13 2.82 24.19 -3.38
N SER A 14 1.93 24.77 -4.18
CA SER A 14 2.19 25.97 -4.97
C SER A 14 2.58 27.16 -4.09
N LYS A 15 1.93 27.34 -2.93
CA LYS A 15 2.28 28.40 -1.97
C LYS A 15 3.69 28.23 -1.39
N LEU A 16 4.15 26.99 -1.24
CA LEU A 16 5.50 26.66 -0.79
C LEU A 16 6.55 26.73 -1.92
N GLY A 17 6.14 27.04 -3.15
CA GLY A 17 7.02 27.02 -4.33
C GLY A 17 7.39 25.61 -4.79
N ILE A 18 6.68 24.59 -4.33
CA ILE A 18 6.91 23.19 -4.69
C ILE A 18 5.97 22.83 -5.83
N CYS A 19 6.45 22.82 -7.06
CA CYS A 19 5.63 22.42 -8.23
C CYS A 19 5.32 20.92 -8.23
N GLN A 20 6.24 20.12 -7.71
CA GLN A 20 6.11 18.68 -7.60
C GLN A 20 6.71 18.21 -6.28
N TRP A 21 5.92 17.46 -5.52
CA TRP A 21 6.43 16.78 -4.33
C TRP A 21 7.26 15.57 -4.78
N ALA A 22 8.58 15.69 -4.68
CA ALA A 22 9.54 14.68 -5.10
C ALA A 22 10.80 14.75 -4.23
N PRO A 23 10.71 14.38 -2.93
CA PRO A 23 11.86 14.42 -2.05
C PRO A 23 13.00 13.58 -2.65
N ASP A 24 14.23 14.06 -2.55
CA ASP A 24 15.38 13.29 -3.03
C ASP A 24 15.55 12.04 -2.16
N LEU A 25 15.48 10.88 -2.81
CA LEU A 25 15.57 9.55 -2.17
C LEU A 25 16.99 8.94 -2.28
N ASN A 26 17.90 9.62 -2.98
CA ASN A 26 19.30 9.21 -3.14
C ASN A 26 20.22 9.96 -2.18
N ASP A 27 19.89 11.22 -1.87
CA ASP A 27 20.67 12.04 -0.95
C ASP A 27 20.45 11.60 0.50
N LYS A 28 21.54 11.59 1.27
CA LYS A 28 21.55 11.31 2.72
C LYS A 28 21.55 12.59 3.54
N SER A 29 21.79 13.73 2.90
CA SER A 29 21.89 15.03 3.57
C SER A 29 20.51 15.67 3.73
N ASN A 30 20.24 16.26 4.91
CA ASN A 30 19.01 17.01 5.16
C ASN A 30 19.08 18.35 4.41
N THR A 31 18.85 18.31 3.10
CA THR A 31 18.72 19.53 2.30
C THR A 31 17.46 20.30 2.71
N LEU A 32 17.48 21.62 2.53
CA LEU A 32 16.31 22.48 2.78
C LEU A 32 15.08 22.02 2.01
N TYR A 33 15.28 21.45 0.81
CA TYR A 33 14.19 20.93 -0.01
C TYR A 33 13.55 19.66 0.58
N ILE A 34 14.34 18.72 1.10
CA ILE A 34 13.81 17.51 1.78
C ILE A 34 13.02 17.92 3.03
N GLU A 35 13.55 18.88 3.79
CA GLU A 35 12.88 19.45 4.95
C GLU A 35 11.55 20.13 4.58
N ALA A 36 11.54 20.93 3.50
CA ALA A 36 10.32 21.54 2.98
C ALA A 36 9.29 20.48 2.54
N CYS A 37 9.73 19.43 1.85
CA CYS A 37 8.86 18.31 1.46
C CYS A 37 8.24 17.64 2.69
N ARG A 38 9.02 17.39 3.75
CA ARG A 38 8.53 16.79 4.99
C ARG A 38 7.51 17.66 5.70
N ILE A 39 7.85 18.93 5.93
CA ILE A 39 6.96 19.88 6.60
C ILE A 39 5.64 20.00 5.82
N SER A 40 5.73 20.11 4.49
CA SER A 40 4.55 20.19 3.62
C SER A 40 3.65 18.96 3.75
N THR A 41 4.22 17.75 3.76
CA THR A 41 3.44 16.51 3.89
C THR A 41 2.75 16.41 5.25
N ILE A 42 3.48 16.72 6.32
CA ILE A 42 2.92 16.70 7.69
C ILE A 42 1.76 17.70 7.79
N GLN A 43 1.95 18.92 7.32
CA GLN A 43 0.89 19.94 7.33
C GLN A 43 -0.34 19.50 6.52
N MET A 44 -0.15 18.98 5.30
CA MET A 44 -1.26 18.47 4.47
C MET A 44 -1.97 17.32 5.15
N PHE A 45 -1.24 16.37 5.72
CA PHE A 45 -1.81 15.23 6.43
C PHE A 45 -2.72 15.69 7.57
N CYS A 46 -2.24 16.61 8.42
CA CYS A 46 -3.03 17.16 9.52
C CYS A 46 -4.30 17.85 9.01
N GLN A 47 -4.19 18.70 8.00
CA GLN A 47 -5.31 19.48 7.46
C GLN A 47 -6.39 18.60 6.83
N ILE A 48 -5.99 17.58 6.09
CA ILE A 48 -6.90 16.61 5.47
C ILE A 48 -7.54 15.70 6.53
N ALA A 49 -6.81 15.33 7.57
CA ALA A 49 -7.37 14.56 8.69
C ALA A 49 -8.45 15.35 9.44
N ILE A 50 -8.23 16.64 9.71
CA ILE A 50 -9.22 17.53 10.35
C ILE A 50 -10.48 17.67 9.48
N SER A 51 -10.32 17.70 8.15
CA SER A 51 -11.45 17.81 7.24
C SER A 51 -12.33 16.55 7.17
N GLY A 52 -12.07 15.53 8.00
CA GLY A 52 -12.82 14.26 8.02
C GLY A 52 -12.48 13.32 6.86
N ALA A 53 -11.53 13.65 5.99
CA ALA A 53 -11.25 12.85 4.79
C ALA A 53 -10.67 11.45 5.10
N TYR A 54 -10.26 11.22 6.34
CA TYR A 54 -9.73 9.93 6.85
C TYR A 54 -10.61 9.30 7.94
N GLU A 55 -11.89 9.68 8.06
CA GLU A 55 -12.82 9.09 9.05
C GLU A 55 -12.85 7.55 9.00
N TYR A 56 -12.74 6.97 7.80
CA TYR A 56 -12.70 5.51 7.59
C TYR A 56 -11.47 4.82 8.21
N ILE A 57 -10.41 5.58 8.56
CA ILE A 57 -9.17 5.05 9.17
C ILE A 57 -9.26 5.06 10.71
N ASN A 58 -10.30 5.69 11.30
CA ASN A 58 -10.46 5.85 12.74
C ASN A 58 -9.20 6.46 13.40
N LEU A 59 -8.78 7.62 12.90
CA LEU A 59 -7.59 8.30 13.39
C LEU A 59 -7.72 8.70 14.85
N ASN A 60 -6.66 8.47 15.63
CA ASN A 60 -6.57 9.04 16.97
C ASN A 60 -6.14 10.52 16.88
N PHE A 61 -7.12 11.41 16.95
CA PHE A 61 -6.92 12.86 16.87
C PHE A 61 -6.03 13.43 17.99
N GLN A 62 -5.84 12.71 19.11
CA GLN A 62 -4.93 13.13 20.19
C GLN A 62 -3.48 13.33 19.70
N TYR A 63 -3.05 12.53 18.72
CA TYR A 63 -1.69 12.57 18.20
C TYR A 63 -1.56 13.38 16.90
N LEU A 64 -2.65 13.96 16.39
CA LEU A 64 -2.67 14.55 15.06
C LEU A 64 -1.71 15.72 14.89
N TYR A 65 -1.45 16.48 15.95
CA TYR A 65 -0.52 17.61 15.92
C TYR A 65 0.81 17.29 16.61
N ASN A 66 1.07 16.03 16.95
CA ASN A 66 2.36 15.63 17.49
C ASN A 66 3.39 15.57 16.34
N ILE A 67 3.97 16.72 16.02
CA ILE A 67 4.92 16.88 14.90
C ILE A 67 6.14 15.98 15.06
N GLU A 68 6.60 15.75 16.29
CA GLU A 68 7.73 14.86 16.54
C GLU A 68 7.41 13.41 16.14
N LEU A 69 6.23 12.91 16.56
CA LEU A 69 5.76 11.59 16.18
C LEU A 69 5.55 11.49 14.66
N LEU A 70 4.90 12.49 14.04
CA LEU A 70 4.67 12.49 12.60
C LEU A 70 5.98 12.54 11.81
N THR A 71 6.98 13.27 12.29
CA THR A 71 8.34 13.28 11.70
C THR A 71 9.00 11.91 11.82
N LYS A 72 8.90 11.27 12.99
CA LYS A 72 9.41 9.91 13.24
C LYS A 72 8.73 8.86 12.34
N VAL A 73 7.46 9.06 11.98
CA VAL A 73 6.73 8.18 11.04
C VAL A 73 7.10 8.50 9.59
N TYR A 74 7.23 9.78 9.25
CA TYR A 74 7.54 10.24 7.90
C TYR A 74 8.89 9.70 7.42
N ASN A 75 9.95 9.86 8.23
CA ASN A 75 11.32 9.55 7.77
C ASN A 75 11.47 8.09 7.31
N PRO A 76 11.07 7.06 8.09
CA PRO A 76 11.09 5.68 7.64
C PRO A 76 10.14 5.41 6.47
N TYR A 77 8.97 6.05 6.44
CA TYR A 77 8.03 5.83 5.35
C TYR A 77 8.60 6.31 4.00
N VAL A 78 9.09 7.55 3.93
CA VAL A 78 9.60 8.14 2.69
C VAL A 78 10.99 7.61 2.34
N HIS A 79 11.95 7.74 3.25
CA HIS A 79 13.36 7.46 2.94
C HIS A 79 13.73 5.98 3.01
N TRP A 80 12.86 5.12 3.58
CA TRP A 80 13.05 3.67 3.50
C TRP A 80 11.99 3.02 2.62
N TYR A 81 10.69 3.09 2.95
CA TYR A 81 9.67 2.34 2.20
C TYR A 81 9.51 2.86 0.76
N VAL A 82 9.28 4.17 0.55
CA VAL A 82 9.14 4.75 -0.80
C VAL A 82 10.46 4.66 -1.57
N ALA A 83 11.61 4.89 -0.91
CA ALA A 83 12.93 4.72 -1.53
C ALA A 83 13.17 3.30 -2.07
N GLN A 84 12.69 2.24 -1.40
CA GLN A 84 12.79 0.88 -1.92
C GLN A 84 11.94 0.67 -3.17
N GLN A 85 10.76 1.30 -3.25
CA GLN A 85 9.93 1.26 -4.45
C GLN A 85 10.62 1.98 -5.61
N TYR A 86 11.13 3.18 -5.35
CA TYR A 86 11.88 3.98 -6.32
C TYR A 86 13.09 3.22 -6.88
N LYS A 87 13.89 2.58 -6.02
CA LYS A 87 15.04 1.76 -6.44
C LYS A 87 14.66 0.58 -7.32
N LYS A 88 13.47 0.00 -7.15
CA LYS A 88 12.96 -1.06 -8.04
C LYS A 88 12.54 -0.49 -9.38
N GLU A 89 11.83 0.64 -9.38
CA GLU A 89 11.34 1.31 -10.59
C GLU A 89 12.46 1.89 -11.46
N ILE A 90 13.57 2.37 -10.88
CA ILE A 90 14.76 2.78 -11.66
C ILE A 90 15.36 1.60 -12.42
N LYS A 91 15.38 0.40 -11.81
CA LYS A 91 16.01 -0.78 -12.42
C LYS A 91 15.17 -1.33 -13.57
N GLU A 92 13.87 -1.46 -13.33
CA GLU A 92 12.92 -1.91 -14.35
C GLU A 92 11.58 -1.19 -14.12
N PRO A 93 11.18 -0.31 -15.05
CA PRO A 93 9.95 0.46 -14.90
C PRO A 93 8.73 -0.47 -14.96
N GLY A 94 7.78 -0.24 -14.04
CA GLY A 94 6.55 -1.01 -13.91
C GLY A 94 6.69 -2.29 -13.07
N THR A 95 7.88 -2.60 -12.54
CA THR A 95 8.09 -3.81 -11.73
C THR A 95 7.38 -3.74 -10.40
N TYR A 96 7.32 -2.58 -9.74
CA TYR A 96 6.58 -2.45 -8.49
C TYR A 96 5.07 -2.60 -8.72
N ALA A 97 4.54 -2.05 -9.81
CA ALA A 97 3.13 -2.20 -10.18
C ALA A 97 2.77 -3.68 -10.40
N LYS A 98 3.55 -4.41 -11.21
CA LYS A 98 3.37 -5.86 -11.44
C LYS A 98 3.47 -6.66 -10.13
N GLU A 99 4.41 -6.33 -9.25
CA GLU A 99 4.57 -6.99 -7.96
C GLU A 99 3.36 -6.75 -7.04
N LYS A 100 2.83 -5.52 -7.03
CA LYS A 100 1.65 -5.15 -6.25
C LYS A 100 0.40 -5.90 -6.72
N GLU A 101 0.19 -6.00 -8.03
CA GLU A 101 -0.91 -6.78 -8.62
C GLU A 101 -0.79 -8.26 -8.25
N ARG A 102 0.40 -8.85 -8.42
CA ARG A 102 0.67 -10.24 -8.02
C ARG A 102 0.41 -10.48 -6.53
N LYS A 103 0.80 -9.55 -5.67
CA LYS A 103 0.54 -9.61 -4.22
C LYS A 103 -0.95 -9.50 -3.89
N ALA A 104 -1.70 -8.65 -4.59
CA ALA A 104 -3.14 -8.53 -4.40
C ALA A 104 -3.87 -9.84 -4.73
N VAL A 105 -3.50 -10.47 -5.85
CA VAL A 105 -4.00 -11.79 -6.24
C VAL A 105 -3.66 -12.85 -5.19
N LEU A 106 -2.41 -12.88 -4.70
CA LEU A 106 -2.01 -13.82 -3.64
C LEU A 106 -2.77 -13.59 -2.32
N GLN A 107 -2.98 -12.34 -1.91
CA GLN A 107 -3.73 -11.99 -0.71
C GLN A 107 -5.19 -12.46 -0.80
N TYR A 108 -5.81 -12.31 -1.98
CA TYR A 108 -7.14 -12.84 -2.23
C TYR A 108 -7.21 -14.36 -2.04
N ARG A 109 -6.27 -15.10 -2.62
CA ARG A 109 -6.16 -16.56 -2.42
C ARG A 109 -5.99 -16.94 -0.96
N LEU A 110 -5.10 -16.26 -0.24
CA LEU A 110 -4.85 -16.53 1.17
C LEU A 110 -6.11 -16.33 2.01
N ARG A 111 -6.87 -15.28 1.72
CA ARG A 111 -8.16 -15.03 2.37
C ARG A 111 -9.16 -16.16 2.11
N LEU A 112 -9.32 -16.60 0.86
CA LEU A 112 -10.21 -17.71 0.51
C LEU A 112 -9.78 -19.00 1.19
N LYS A 113 -8.49 -19.33 1.10
CA LYS A 113 -7.86 -20.46 1.78
C LYS A 113 -8.18 -20.48 3.28
N ASP A 114 -8.01 -19.35 3.97
CA ASP A 114 -8.30 -19.27 5.42
C ASP A 114 -9.79 -19.47 5.73
N VAL A 115 -10.70 -18.97 4.88
CA VAL A 115 -12.16 -19.16 5.03
C VAL A 115 -12.54 -20.61 4.81
N CYS A 116 -12.10 -21.21 3.70
CA CYS A 116 -12.41 -22.59 3.34
C CYS A 116 -11.78 -23.60 4.32
N TYR A 117 -10.56 -23.34 4.79
CA TYR A 117 -9.90 -24.18 5.79
C TYR A 117 -10.68 -24.19 7.12
N LYS A 118 -11.13 -23.02 7.60
CA LYS A 118 -11.98 -22.92 8.80
C LYS A 118 -13.30 -23.66 8.64
N ALA A 119 -13.95 -23.52 7.47
CA ALA A 119 -15.18 -24.25 7.17
C ALA A 119 -14.97 -25.77 7.15
N GLY A 120 -13.87 -26.24 6.54
CA GLY A 120 -13.54 -27.66 6.49
C GLY A 120 -13.25 -28.28 7.86
N ILE A 121 -12.61 -27.53 8.75
CA ILE A 121 -12.45 -27.96 10.16
C ILE A 121 -13.82 -28.08 10.84
N ALA A 122 -14.69 -27.07 10.68
CA ALA A 122 -16.01 -27.07 11.29
C ALA A 122 -16.90 -28.24 10.81
N GLN A 123 -16.73 -28.67 9.55
CA GLN A 123 -17.44 -29.80 8.96
C GLN A 123 -16.76 -31.16 9.23
N GLY A 124 -15.61 -31.19 9.91
CA GLY A 124 -14.93 -32.43 10.28
C GLY A 124 -14.22 -33.14 9.12
N PHE A 125 -13.76 -32.41 8.11
CA PHE A 125 -13.10 -33.04 6.96
C PHE A 125 -11.80 -33.78 7.32
N PRO A 126 -11.44 -34.85 6.59
CA PRO A 126 -10.21 -35.58 6.79
C PRO A 126 -8.97 -34.69 6.66
N LYS A 127 -7.93 -34.99 7.44
CA LYS A 127 -6.66 -34.23 7.44
C LYS A 127 -6.02 -34.14 6.05
N GLN A 128 -6.15 -35.18 5.22
CA GLN A 128 -5.62 -35.20 3.86
C GLN A 128 -6.28 -34.14 2.98
N TYR A 129 -7.60 -33.94 3.12
CA TYR A 129 -8.34 -32.91 2.40
C TYR A 129 -7.96 -31.50 2.88
N LEU A 130 -7.85 -31.32 4.20
CA LEU A 130 -7.43 -30.05 4.79
C LEU A 130 -6.03 -29.60 4.32
N LYS A 131 -5.12 -30.54 4.02
CA LYS A 131 -3.81 -30.21 3.43
C LYS A 131 -3.94 -29.59 2.03
N LEU A 132 -4.84 -30.09 1.20
CA LEU A 132 -5.08 -29.55 -0.16
C LEU A 132 -5.72 -28.17 -0.09
N VAL A 133 -6.72 -28.02 0.79
CA VAL A 133 -7.44 -26.76 1.06
C VAL A 133 -6.52 -25.69 1.65
N ALA A 134 -5.43 -26.10 2.33
CA ALA A 134 -4.43 -25.21 2.89
C ALA A 134 -3.42 -24.67 1.86
N GLU A 135 -3.54 -25.02 0.58
CA GLU A 135 -2.69 -24.44 -0.46
C GLU A 135 -3.36 -23.26 -1.18
N PRO A 136 -2.74 -22.06 -1.22
CA PRO A 136 -3.34 -20.88 -1.84
C PRO A 136 -3.58 -21.05 -3.35
N ASP A 137 -2.77 -21.85 -4.05
CA ASP A 137 -2.92 -22.06 -5.48
C ASP A 137 -4.20 -22.84 -5.85
N ALA A 138 -4.82 -23.52 -4.89
CA ALA A 138 -6.10 -24.21 -5.06
C ALA A 138 -7.27 -23.24 -5.38
N TYR A 139 -7.11 -21.94 -5.10
CA TYR A 139 -8.16 -20.91 -5.24
C TYR A 139 -7.84 -19.91 -6.35
N SER A 140 -7.29 -20.41 -7.45
CA SER A 140 -6.89 -19.59 -8.61
C SER A 140 -7.91 -19.60 -9.76
N ASP A 141 -8.96 -20.40 -9.63
CA ASP A 141 -10.01 -20.64 -10.62
C ASP A 141 -10.73 -19.38 -11.13
N ASP A 142 -10.93 -18.39 -10.25
CA ASP A 142 -11.56 -17.11 -10.59
C ASP A 142 -10.56 -16.05 -11.13
N GLU A 143 -9.34 -16.45 -11.48
CA GLU A 143 -8.36 -15.52 -12.05
C GLU A 143 -8.41 -15.50 -13.58
N TYR A 144 -8.72 -14.33 -14.15
CA TYR A 144 -8.70 -14.11 -15.59
C TYR A 144 -7.35 -13.54 -16.05
N ASP A 145 -6.75 -14.17 -17.06
CA ASP A 145 -5.61 -13.59 -17.77
C ASP A 145 -6.10 -12.79 -18.99
N PRO A 146 -6.00 -11.46 -18.98
CA PRO A 146 -6.44 -10.63 -20.10
C PRO A 146 -5.59 -10.79 -21.36
N ILE A 147 -4.34 -11.25 -21.23
CA ILE A 147 -3.43 -11.41 -22.37
C ILE A 147 -3.81 -12.65 -23.17
N SER A 148 -3.92 -13.79 -22.50
CA SER A 148 -4.30 -15.05 -23.14
C SER A 148 -5.82 -15.23 -23.31
N LYS A 149 -6.62 -14.32 -22.73
CA LYS A 149 -8.09 -14.30 -22.74
C LYS A 149 -8.71 -15.58 -22.16
N ARG A 150 -8.13 -16.10 -21.08
CA ARG A 150 -8.51 -17.38 -20.47
C ARG A 150 -8.54 -17.29 -18.94
N TRP A 151 -9.35 -18.14 -18.33
CA TRP A 151 -9.31 -18.37 -16.89
C TRP A 151 -8.09 -19.24 -16.55
N MET A 152 -7.38 -18.85 -15.50
CA MET A 152 -6.16 -19.50 -15.04
C MET A 152 -6.52 -20.57 -14.02
N ILE A 153 -5.96 -21.77 -14.16
CA ILE A 153 -6.05 -22.81 -13.13
C ILE A 153 -4.64 -23.23 -12.80
N LYS A 154 -4.18 -22.91 -11.59
CA LYS A 154 -2.87 -23.34 -11.12
C LYS A 154 -2.93 -24.74 -10.55
N LYS A 155 -1.86 -25.49 -10.77
CA LYS A 155 -1.69 -26.83 -10.22
C LYS A 155 -0.99 -26.73 -8.88
N ILE A 156 -1.53 -27.41 -7.88
CA ILE A 156 -0.86 -27.64 -6.60
C ILE A 156 0.34 -28.55 -6.89
N LYS A 157 1.53 -28.19 -6.38
CA LYS A 157 2.71 -29.05 -6.46
C LYS A 157 2.59 -30.13 -5.39
N PHE A 158 2.70 -31.39 -5.80
CA PHE A 158 2.68 -32.57 -4.92
C PHE A 158 4.09 -32.96 -4.49
#